data_AF-C4Z275-F1
#
_entry.id   AF-C4Z275-F1
#
_cell.length_a   1.000
_cell.length_b   1.000
_cell.length_c   1.000
_cell.angle_alpha   90.00
_cell.angle_beta   90.00
_cell.angle_gamma   90.00
#
_symmetry.space_group_name_H-M   'P 1'
#
loop_
_entity.id
_entity.type
_entity.pdbx_description
1 polymer ?
#
loop_
_entity_poly.entity_id
_entity_poly.type
_entity_poly.pdbx_seq_one_letter_code
_entity_poly.pdbx_strand_id
1 'polypeptide(L)'
;MKKLEEKFQEVKQYIEDNPRSDMRDISENCDVSTRQIEQWIREERLSFSDDSPIGIACEVCGATIKTGRYCERCKYDMANRLGSMYGSATSAVGNVDKERARREKARMRFLDK
;
A
#
# COMPACT_ATOMS: atom_id res chain seq x y z
N MET A 1 22.35 -2.96 15.80
CA MET A 1 21.46 -3.90 15.07
C MET A 1 20.78 -4.87 16.04
N LYS A 2 21.50 -5.80 16.71
CA LYS A 2 20.87 -6.87 17.52
C LYS A 2 19.89 -6.42 18.62
N LYS A 3 20.24 -5.38 19.40
CA LYS A 3 19.40 -4.89 20.50
C LYS A 3 18.01 -4.41 20.09
N LEU A 4 17.89 -3.81 18.91
CA LEU A 4 16.61 -3.28 18.42
C LEU A 4 15.70 -4.43 17.92
N GLU A 5 16.31 -5.46 17.33
CA GLU A 5 15.63 -6.69 16.91
C GLU A 5 15.09 -7.45 18.14
N GLU A 6 15.88 -7.54 19.21
CA GLU A 6 15.46 -8.15 20.48
C GLU A 6 14.25 -7.44 21.07
N LYS A 7 14.29 -6.10 21.15
CA LYS A 7 13.15 -5.27 21.59
C LYS A 7 11.92 -5.42 20.69
N PHE A 8 12.11 -5.58 19.38
CA PHE A 8 11.00 -5.83 18.47
C PHE A 8 10.30 -7.16 18.77
N GLN A 9 11.06 -8.23 19.04
CA GLN A 9 10.48 -9.51 19.43
C GLN A 9 9.74 -9.43 20.77
N GLU A 10 10.30 -8.71 21.75
CA GLU A 10 9.65 -8.45 23.05
C GLU A 10 8.30 -7.74 22.88
N VAL A 11 8.26 -6.68 22.06
CA VAL A 11 7.03 -5.93 21.76
C VAL A 11 6.01 -6.78 21.03
N LYS A 12 6.45 -7.59 20.07
CA LYS A 12 5.56 -8.50 19.33
C LYS A 12 4.90 -9.49 20.29
N GLN A 13 5.69 -10.16 21.14
CA GLN A 13 5.19 -11.10 22.13
C GLN A 13 4.19 -10.43 23.08
N TYR A 14 4.52 -9.22 23.55
CA TYR A 14 3.64 -8.47 24.45
C TYR A 14 2.28 -8.13 23.83
N ILE A 15 2.25 -7.76 22.54
CA ILE A 15 1.01 -7.49 21.80
C ILE A 15 0.20 -8.77 21.57
N GLU A 16 0.86 -9.90 21.31
CA GLU A 16 0.19 -11.21 21.18
C GLU A 16 -0.46 -11.64 22.50
N ASP A 17 0.24 -11.43 23.63
CA ASP A 17 -0.27 -11.75 24.96
C ASP A 17 -1.33 -10.73 25.44
N ASN A 18 -1.25 -9.48 24.97
CA ASN A 18 -2.14 -8.39 25.38
C ASN A 18 -2.68 -7.61 24.16
N PRO A 19 -3.66 -8.17 23.41
CA PRO A 19 -4.16 -7.57 22.16
C PRO A 19 -4.86 -6.22 22.33
N ARG A 20 -5.19 -5.83 23.57
CA ARG A 20 -5.89 -4.58 23.90
C ARG A 20 -5.00 -3.53 24.59
N SER A 21 -3.72 -3.79 24.80
CA SER A 21 -2.79 -2.86 25.48
C SER A 21 -2.51 -1.63 24.65
N ASP A 22 -2.55 -0.43 25.25
CA ASP A 22 -2.31 0.85 24.58
C ASP A 22 -0.84 1.02 24.15
N MET A 23 -0.59 1.90 23.18
CA MET A 23 0.75 2.22 22.71
C MET A 23 1.66 2.74 23.84
N ARG A 24 1.08 3.43 24.83
CA ARG A 24 1.78 3.83 26.05
C ARG A 24 2.17 2.63 26.92
N ASP A 25 1.25 1.70 27.15
CA ASP A 25 1.52 0.51 27.95
C ASP A 25 2.64 -0.34 27.31
N ILE A 26 2.60 -0.51 25.98
CA ILE A 26 3.64 -1.22 25.24
C ILE A 26 4.99 -0.49 25.35
N SER A 27 4.97 0.84 25.24
CA SER A 27 6.16 1.68 25.36
C SER A 27 6.84 1.55 26.72
N GLU A 28 6.04 1.57 27.79
CA GLU A 28 6.52 1.45 29.17
C GLU A 28 6.98 0.02 29.50
N ASN A 29 6.19 -1.01 29.14
CA ASN A 29 6.52 -2.39 29.48
C ASN A 29 7.72 -2.93 28.69
N CYS A 30 7.84 -2.57 27.41
CA CYS A 30 8.92 -3.05 26.57
C CYS A 30 10.12 -2.10 26.53
N ASP A 31 10.09 -0.96 27.25
CA ASP A 31 11.14 0.07 27.26
C ASP A 31 11.57 0.50 25.84
N VAL A 32 10.57 0.86 25.03
CA VAL A 32 10.75 1.37 23.66
C VAL A 32 9.96 2.65 23.48
N SER A 33 10.44 3.58 22.66
CA SER A 33 9.68 4.80 22.39
C SER A 33 8.42 4.52 21.54
N THR A 34 7.33 5.25 21.79
CA THR A 34 6.12 5.19 20.96
C THR A 34 6.40 5.46 19.48
N ARG A 35 7.32 6.38 19.18
CA ARG A 35 7.77 6.67 17.80
C ARG A 35 8.40 5.46 17.12
N GLN A 36 9.15 4.63 17.86
CA GLN A 36 9.74 3.40 17.34
C GLN A 36 8.67 2.36 17.01
N ILE A 37 7.65 2.22 17.89
CA ILE A 37 6.50 1.34 17.65
C ILE A 37 5.73 1.81 16.40
N GLU A 38 5.40 3.10 16.31
CA GLU A 38 4.77 3.69 15.12
C GLU A 38 5.57 3.41 13.86
N GLN A 39 6.90 3.52 13.93
CA GLN A 39 7.76 3.26 12.79
C GLN A 39 7.69 1.79 12.33
N TRP A 40 7.70 0.83 13.25
CA TRP A 40 7.52 -0.58 12.90
C TRP A 40 6.16 -0.87 12.28
N ILE A 41 5.11 -0.18 12.71
CA ILE A 41 3.77 -0.27 12.11
C ILE A 41 3.77 0.31 10.69
N ARG A 42 4.39 1.49 10.49
CA ARG A 42 4.52 2.13 9.17
C ARG A 42 5.37 1.34 8.19
N GLU A 43 6.32 0.55 8.70
CA GLU A 43 7.17 -0.38 7.96
C GLU A 43 6.49 -1.74 7.70
N GLU A 44 5.24 -1.92 8.13
CA GLU A 44 4.48 -3.19 8.02
C GLU A 44 5.17 -4.38 8.70
N ARG A 45 6.13 -4.11 9.59
CA ARG A 45 6.79 -5.14 10.41
C ARG A 45 5.93 -5.53 11.60
N LEU A 46 5.11 -4.60 12.09
CA LEU A 46 4.19 -4.79 13.21
C LEU A 46 2.76 -4.47 12.78
N SER A 47 1.80 -5.19 13.34
CA SER A 47 0.37 -4.98 13.12
C SER A 47 -0.40 -5.25 14.39
N PHE A 48 -1.37 -4.41 14.72
CA PHE A 48 -2.35 -4.73 15.75
C PHE A 48 -3.47 -5.62 15.19
N SER A 49 -4.11 -6.38 16.06
CA SER A 49 -5.34 -7.11 15.72
C SER A 49 -6.48 -6.14 15.40
N ASP A 50 -7.45 -6.61 14.61
CA ASP A 50 -8.60 -5.80 14.21
C ASP A 50 -9.45 -5.35 15.42
N ASP A 51 -9.50 -6.19 16.47
CA ASP A 51 -10.21 -5.94 17.72
C ASP A 51 -9.51 -4.94 18.66
N SER A 52 -8.25 -4.59 18.37
CA SER A 52 -7.53 -3.60 19.17
C SER A 52 -8.16 -2.22 18.97
N PRO A 53 -8.39 -1.41 20.01
CA PRO A 53 -8.85 -0.03 19.83
C PRO A 53 -7.78 0.89 19.23
N ILE A 54 -6.55 0.38 19.08
CA ILE A 54 -5.37 1.16 18.72
C ILE A 54 -5.14 1.11 17.22
N GLY A 55 -4.63 2.20 16.69
CA GLY A 55 -4.20 2.32 15.31
C GLY A 55 -3.47 3.63 15.11
N ILE A 56 -2.72 3.73 14.02
CA ILE A 56 -2.03 4.96 13.63
C ILE A 56 -2.82 5.69 12.55
N ALA A 57 -2.54 6.97 12.32
CA ALA A 57 -3.21 7.73 11.28
C ALA A 57 -2.55 7.51 9.91
N CYS A 58 -3.37 7.33 8.87
CA CYS A 58 -2.94 7.35 7.48
C CYS A 58 -2.31 8.71 7.14
N GLU A 59 -1.11 8.72 6.55
CA GLU A 59 -0.38 9.97 6.25
C GLU A 59 -1.06 10.85 5.17
N VAL A 60 -2.02 10.30 4.42
CA VAL A 60 -2.72 11.04 3.35
C VAL A 60 -4.08 11.57 3.80
N CYS A 61 -4.90 10.74 4.46
CA CYS A 61 -6.28 11.11 4.81
C CYS A 61 -6.59 11.09 6.30
N GLY A 62 -5.64 10.73 7.16
CA GLY A 62 -5.81 10.69 8.61
C GLY A 62 -6.66 9.51 9.14
N ALA A 63 -7.20 8.66 8.26
CA ALA A 63 -7.95 7.48 8.69
C ALA A 63 -7.10 6.54 9.56
N THR A 64 -7.70 5.98 10.61
CA THR A 64 -7.02 5.02 11.50
C THR A 64 -6.72 3.72 10.75
N ILE A 65 -5.46 3.28 10.81
CA ILE A 65 -4.95 2.05 10.19
C ILE A 65 -4.26 1.16 11.23
N LYS A 66 -4.37 -0.15 11.05
CA LYS A 66 -3.74 -1.17 11.93
C LYS A 66 -2.29 -1.45 11.58
N THR A 67 -1.94 -1.25 10.31
CA THR A 67 -0.61 -1.48 9.77
C THR A 67 -0.38 -0.63 8.53
N GLY A 68 0.88 -0.39 8.20
CA GLY A 68 1.32 0.35 7.03
C GLY A 68 1.29 1.85 7.19
N ARG A 69 1.68 2.54 6.11
CA ARG A 69 1.80 4.01 6.09
C ARG A 69 0.54 4.71 5.57
N TYR A 70 -0.24 3.98 4.78
CA TYR A 70 -1.43 4.47 4.09
C TYR A 70 -2.57 3.46 4.24
N CYS A 71 -3.81 3.95 4.34
CA CYS A 71 -4.98 3.07 4.27
C CYS A 71 -5.15 2.48 2.86
N GLU A 72 -5.88 1.37 2.75
CA GLU A 72 -6.09 0.65 1.48
C GLU A 72 -6.61 1.56 0.37
N ARG A 73 -7.56 2.44 0.69
CA ARG A 73 -8.09 3.43 -0.25
C ARG A 73 -6.98 4.33 -0.82
N CYS A 74 -6.13 4.90 0.05
CA CYS A 74 -5.04 5.76 -0.38
C CYS A 74 -3.96 4.98 -1.16
N LYS A 75 -3.70 3.71 -0.80
CA LYS A 75 -2.82 2.83 -1.57
C LYS A 75 -3.36 2.62 -3.00
N TYR A 76 -4.65 2.32 -3.12
CA TYR A 76 -5.31 2.10 -4.41
C TYR A 76 -5.34 3.37 -5.28
N ASP A 77 -5.70 4.51 -4.69
CA ASP A 77 -5.71 5.79 -5.39
C ASP A 77 -4.31 6.17 -5.91
N MET A 78 -3.27 5.91 -5.11
CA MET A 78 -1.88 6.16 -5.50
C MET A 78 -1.44 5.23 -6.65
N ALA A 79 -1.75 3.94 -6.57
CA ALA A 79 -1.46 2.97 -7.63
C ALA A 79 -2.16 3.34 -8.94
N ASN A 80 -3.43 3.76 -8.88
CA ASN A 80 -4.19 4.19 -10.06
C ASN A 80 -3.64 5.46 -10.70
N ARG A 81 -3.26 6.46 -9.89
CA ARG A 81 -2.63 7.69 -10.41
C ARG A 81 -1.32 7.36 -11.13
N LEU A 82 -0.49 6.50 -10.54
CA LEU A 82 0.77 6.10 -11.15
C LEU A 82 0.56 5.28 -12.44
N GLY A 83 -0.38 4.32 -12.41
CA GLY A 83 -0.77 3.54 -13.58
C GLY A 83 -1.31 4.40 -14.72
N SER A 84 -2.06 5.47 -14.40
CA SER A 84 -2.53 6.45 -15.39
C SER A 84 -1.38 7.25 -16.01
N MET A 85 -0.31 7.54 -15.25
CA MET A 85 0.85 8.29 -15.76
C MET A 85 1.72 7.45 -16.71
N TYR A 86 1.84 6.14 -16.46
CA TYR A 86 2.57 5.23 -17.35
C TYR A 86 1.69 4.64 -18.48
N GLY A 87 0.38 4.51 -18.25
CA GLY A 87 -0.58 3.92 -19.20
C GLY A 87 -1.11 4.88 -20.29
N SER A 88 -0.84 6.18 -20.18
CA SER A 88 -1.17 7.15 -21.23
C SER A 88 -0.21 7.11 -22.43
N ALA A 89 0.93 6.41 -22.33
CA ALA A 89 1.86 6.24 -23.44
C ALA A 89 1.46 5.11 -24.42
N THR A 90 0.65 4.13 -23.98
CA THR A 90 0.30 2.95 -24.80
C THR A 90 -1.07 3.04 -25.47
N SER A 91 -1.94 3.94 -25.00
CA SER A 91 -3.29 4.11 -25.58
C SER A 91 -3.29 4.82 -26.93
N ALA A 92 -2.17 5.43 -27.35
CA ALA A 92 -2.01 5.98 -28.70
C ALA A 92 -1.63 4.94 -29.76
N VAL A 93 -1.16 3.74 -29.36
CA VAL A 93 -0.65 2.73 -30.32
C VAL A 93 -1.77 1.80 -30.82
N GLY A 94 -2.85 1.60 -30.06
CA GLY A 94 -3.93 0.67 -30.42
C GLY A 94 -4.88 1.12 -31.54
N ASN A 95 -4.84 2.40 -31.95
CA ASN A 95 -5.72 2.92 -33.01
C ASN A 95 -5.09 2.83 -34.41
N VAL A 96 -3.76 2.85 -34.50
CA VAL A 96 -3.03 2.91 -35.77
C VAL A 96 -3.18 1.62 -36.59
N ASP A 97 -3.16 0.45 -35.92
CA ASP A 97 -3.29 -0.85 -36.58
C ASP A 97 -4.70 -1.10 -37.12
N LYS A 98 -5.75 -0.63 -36.42
CA LYS A 98 -7.14 -0.75 -36.89
C LYS A 98 -7.41 0.13 -38.11
N GLU A 99 -6.88 1.36 -38.14
CA GLU A 99 -7.01 2.23 -39.31
C GLU A 99 -6.24 1.69 -40.53
N ARG A 100 -5.02 1.17 -40.32
CA ARG A 100 -4.22 0.54 -41.38
C ARG A 100 -4.93 -0.67 -41.98
N ALA A 101 -5.44 -1.58 -41.16
CA ALA A 101 -6.19 -2.75 -41.61
C ALA A 101 -7.46 -2.37 -42.39
N ARG A 102 -8.17 -1.31 -41.96
CA ARG A 102 -9.36 -0.80 -42.65
C ARG A 102 -9.01 -0.21 -44.02
N ARG A 103 -7.90 0.54 -44.11
CA ARG A 103 -7.41 1.15 -45.37
C ARG A 103 -6.91 0.10 -46.36
N GLU A 104 -6.24 -0.93 -45.89
CA GLU A 104 -5.75 -2.05 -46.71
C GLU A 104 -6.91 -2.88 -47.27
N LYS A 105 -7.93 -3.17 -46.44
CA LYS A 105 -9.15 -3.85 -46.89
C LYS A 105 -9.96 -3.03 -47.90
N ALA A 106 -9.93 -1.69 -47.80
CA ALA A 106 -10.55 -0.80 -48.78
C ALA A 106 -9.80 -0.76 -50.12
N ARG A 107 -8.47 -0.97 -50.12
CA ARG A 107 -7.64 -0.96 -51.33
C ARG A 107 -7.81 -2.22 -52.18
N MET A 108 -8.10 -3.36 -51.56
CA MET A 108 -8.32 -4.65 -52.23
C MET A 108 -9.69 -4.76 -52.94
N ARG A 109 -10.62 -3.83 -52.68
CA ARG A 109 -11.98 -3.85 -53.28
C ARG A 109 -12.04 -3.41 -54.75
N PHE A 110 -10.97 -2.87 -55.30
CA PHE A 110 -10.93 -2.32 -56.67
C PHE A 110 -10.29 -3.24 -57.72
N LEU A 111 -9.85 -4.45 -57.33
CA LEU A 111 -9.13 -5.38 -58.22
C LEU A 111 -9.96 -6.59 -58.68
N ASP A 112 -11.22 -6.72 -58.26
CA ASP A 112 -12.13 -7.82 -58.62
C ASP A 112 -13.15 -7.43 -59.72
N LYS A 113 -12.70 -6.78 -60.81
CA LYS A 113 -13.51 -6.57 -62.02
C LYS A 113 -12.77 -7.01 -63.27
#